data_AF-A0A968T752-F1
#
_entry.id   AF-A0A968T752-F1
#
_cell.length_a   1.000
_cell.length_b   1.000
_cell.length_c   1.000
_cell.angle_alpha   90.00
_cell.angle_beta   90.00
_cell.angle_gamma   90.00
#
_symmetry.space_group_name_H-M   'P 1'
#
loop_
_entity.id
_entity.type
_entity.pdbx_description
1 polymer ?
#
loop_
_entity_poly.entity_id
_entity_poly.type
_entity_poly.pdbx_seq_one_letter_code
_entity_poly.pdbx_strand_id
1 'polypeptide(L)'
;MGGHAAGEVASRIGVEAVLEHFGGSSADGEAALRNAFAAANTRIYTEGSGTMGTTAVAAVLQYNLLSVANVGDSRAYLIREGRPRQISRDHSLVSDQVAAGLMTPEQARNSMVRNIITRALGHQATVEVDIFHVGLRAGDTVLLSSDGMHGLIEDAEIAEIAGMLTPDETAERLVALANERGGIDNITVVVAQVDELDPHSPQLANDEAPGEEHVAEHERITEPLERPLTRTGLLLSLVTLSILLAIGGWSLYMP
;
A
#
# COMPACT_ATOMS: atom_id res chain seq x y z
N MET A 1 -0.03 0.54 -14.68
CA MET A 1 -1.13 0.90 -15.59
C MET A 1 -0.57 1.78 -16.70
N GLY A 2 -0.94 1.53 -17.96
CA GLY A 2 -0.23 2.05 -19.15
C GLY A 2 0.77 1.04 -19.70
N GLY A 3 1.21 1.16 -20.96
CA GLY A 3 2.27 0.30 -21.51
C GLY A 3 3.51 0.33 -20.60
N HIS A 4 4.41 -0.67 -20.67
CA HIS A 4 5.55 -0.83 -19.75
C HIS A 4 6.25 0.51 -19.39
N ALA A 5 6.53 1.35 -20.39
CA ALA A 5 7.16 2.65 -20.20
C ALA A 5 6.30 3.69 -19.43
N ALA A 6 4.98 3.70 -19.65
CA ALA A 6 4.06 4.61 -18.97
C ALA A 6 3.86 4.24 -17.49
N GLY A 7 3.87 2.95 -17.17
CA GLY A 7 3.82 2.46 -15.80
C GLY A 7 5.06 2.87 -15.01
N GLU A 8 6.25 2.53 -15.51
CA GLU A 8 7.53 2.85 -14.86
C GLU A 8 7.71 4.36 -14.62
N VAL A 9 7.31 5.17 -15.60
CA VAL A 9 7.33 6.63 -15.44
C VAL A 9 6.36 7.08 -14.36
N ALA A 10 5.13 6.53 -14.31
CA ALA A 10 4.15 6.87 -13.28
C ALA A 10 4.61 6.49 -11.87
N SER A 11 5.16 5.29 -11.66
CA SER A 11 5.66 4.88 -10.35
C SER A 11 6.80 5.77 -9.88
N ARG A 12 7.78 6.04 -10.75
CA ARG A 12 8.90 6.93 -10.40
C ARG A 12 8.42 8.33 -10.02
N ILE A 13 7.54 8.94 -10.82
CA ILE A 13 6.93 10.25 -10.51
C ILE A 13 6.17 10.18 -9.18
N GLY A 14 5.44 9.09 -8.94
CA GLY A 14 4.71 8.86 -7.70
C GLY A 14 5.62 8.88 -6.47
N VAL A 15 6.73 8.15 -6.50
CA VAL A 15 7.71 8.11 -5.38
C VAL A 15 8.25 9.51 -5.13
N GLU A 16 8.76 10.14 -6.19
CA GLU A 16 9.38 11.47 -6.11
C GLU A 16 8.42 12.50 -5.51
N ALA A 17 7.19 12.54 -6.03
CA ALA A 17 6.19 13.51 -5.60
C ALA A 17 5.74 13.30 -4.15
N VAL A 18 5.55 12.04 -3.72
CA VAL A 18 5.19 11.72 -2.34
C VAL A 18 6.30 12.13 -1.39
N LEU A 19 7.56 11.77 -1.68
CA LEU A 19 8.71 12.11 -0.84
C LEU A 19 8.92 13.63 -0.73
N GLU A 20 8.82 14.35 -1.86
CA GLU A 20 8.96 15.81 -1.91
C GLU A 20 7.89 16.52 -1.09
N HIS A 21 6.62 16.18 -1.29
CA HIS A 21 5.51 16.87 -0.62
C HIS A 21 5.39 16.49 0.85
N PHE A 22 5.65 15.23 1.21
CA PHE A 22 5.63 14.82 2.61
C PHE A 22 6.78 15.47 3.38
N GLY A 23 8.00 15.47 2.82
CA GLY A 23 9.17 16.07 3.47
C GLY A 23 9.12 17.60 3.59
N GLY A 24 8.40 18.28 2.69
CA GLY A 24 8.20 19.73 2.74
C GLY A 24 6.95 20.19 3.52
N SER A 25 6.13 19.27 4.01
CA SER A 25 4.85 19.59 4.66
C SER A 25 5.05 20.12 6.09
N SER A 26 4.32 21.19 6.42
CA SER A 26 4.13 21.64 7.81
C SER A 26 2.86 21.06 8.46
N ALA A 27 2.02 20.36 7.69
CA ALA A 27 0.82 19.71 8.19
C ALA A 27 1.15 18.44 9.00
N ASP A 28 0.24 18.05 9.89
CA ASP A 28 0.35 16.82 10.67
C ASP A 28 0.22 15.54 9.80
N GLY A 29 0.61 14.40 10.36
CA GLY A 29 0.90 13.16 9.62
C GLY A 29 -0.14 12.73 8.59
N GLU A 30 -1.43 12.68 8.95
CA GLU A 30 -2.49 12.26 8.01
C GLU A 30 -2.71 13.29 6.90
N ALA A 31 -2.82 14.58 7.24
CA ALA A 31 -3.02 15.63 6.25
C ALA A 31 -1.81 15.71 5.30
N ALA A 32 -0.60 15.56 5.81
CA ALA A 32 0.63 15.50 5.03
C ALA A 32 0.62 14.31 4.05
N LEU A 33 0.22 13.11 4.50
CA LEU A 33 0.10 11.93 3.64
C LEU A 33 -0.95 12.11 2.54
N ARG A 34 -2.14 12.59 2.88
CA ARG A 34 -3.22 12.85 1.90
C ARG A 34 -2.77 13.86 0.85
N ASN A 35 -2.16 14.97 1.28
CA ASN A 35 -1.66 16.00 0.38
C ASN A 35 -0.54 15.47 -0.52
N ALA A 36 0.37 14.66 0.02
CA ALA A 36 1.46 14.05 -0.75
C ALA A 36 0.93 13.11 -1.85
N PHE A 37 -0.04 12.26 -1.53
CA PHE A 37 -0.69 11.38 -2.53
C PHE A 37 -1.51 12.16 -3.56
N ALA A 38 -2.23 13.20 -3.14
CA ALA A 38 -2.98 14.07 -4.05
C ALA A 38 -2.05 14.83 -5.02
N ALA A 39 -0.90 15.30 -4.52
CA ALA A 39 0.14 15.92 -5.35
C ALA A 39 0.74 14.92 -6.35
N ALA A 40 1.06 13.70 -5.89
CA ALA A 40 1.52 12.62 -6.76
C ALA A 40 0.50 12.29 -7.86
N ASN A 41 -0.79 12.16 -7.51
CA ASN A 41 -1.87 11.95 -8.47
C ASN A 41 -1.91 13.08 -9.51
N THR A 42 -1.90 14.32 -9.06
CA THR A 42 -1.97 15.50 -9.94
C THR A 42 -0.80 15.54 -10.91
N ARG A 43 0.41 15.24 -10.43
CA ARG A 43 1.61 15.23 -11.27
C ARG A 43 1.57 14.13 -12.31
N ILE A 44 1.26 12.88 -11.91
CA ILE A 44 1.13 11.76 -12.85
C ILE A 44 0.01 12.02 -13.87
N TYR A 45 -1.14 12.53 -13.42
CA TYR A 45 -2.28 12.84 -14.30
C TYR A 45 -1.92 13.93 -15.32
N THR A 46 -1.20 14.96 -14.89
CA THR A 46 -0.80 16.08 -15.78
C THR A 46 0.24 15.62 -16.79
N GLU A 47 1.26 14.87 -16.37
CA GLU A 47 2.31 14.37 -17.26
C GLU A 47 1.78 13.28 -18.21
N GLY A 48 0.85 12.45 -17.74
CA GLY A 48 0.29 11.32 -18.50
C GLY A 48 -1.03 11.60 -19.20
N SER A 49 -1.67 12.76 -18.98
CA SER A 49 -3.03 13.07 -19.46
C SER A 49 -4.05 11.95 -19.18
N GLY A 50 -3.98 11.34 -18.00
CA GLY A 50 -4.85 10.21 -17.61
C GLY A 50 -4.48 8.83 -18.19
N THR A 51 -3.44 8.75 -19.03
CA THR A 51 -3.04 7.50 -19.71
C THR A 51 -2.00 6.67 -18.95
N MET A 52 -1.37 7.27 -17.94
CA MET A 52 -0.39 6.61 -17.07
C MET A 52 -0.97 6.41 -15.68
N GLY A 53 -0.54 5.36 -14.98
CA GLY A 53 -0.92 5.20 -13.58
C GLY A 53 -0.18 4.11 -12.83
N THR A 54 -0.19 4.24 -11.52
CA THR A 54 0.53 3.38 -10.58
C THR A 54 -0.28 3.21 -9.31
N THR A 55 -0.08 2.09 -8.62
CA THR A 55 -0.53 1.91 -7.24
C THR A 55 0.45 2.58 -6.30
N ALA A 56 -0.01 2.90 -5.09
CA ALA A 56 0.85 3.43 -4.06
C ALA A 56 0.43 2.99 -2.67
N VAL A 57 1.39 2.46 -1.91
CA VAL A 57 1.25 2.25 -0.48
C VAL A 57 2.44 2.84 0.26
N ALA A 58 2.16 3.65 1.28
CA ALA A 58 3.14 4.32 2.12
C ALA A 58 2.93 3.96 3.59
N ALA A 59 4.01 3.84 4.34
CA ALA A 59 4.01 3.70 5.79
C ALA A 59 4.89 4.80 6.41
N VAL A 60 4.31 5.61 7.28
CA VAL A 60 5.02 6.61 8.08
C VAL A 60 5.05 6.12 9.52
N LEU A 61 6.25 6.01 10.07
CA LEU A 61 6.45 5.74 11.49
C LEU A 61 6.75 7.07 12.18
N GLN A 62 5.83 7.51 13.03
CA GLN A 62 5.96 8.73 13.81
C GLN A 62 5.66 8.43 15.29
N TYR A 63 6.69 8.56 16.13
CA TYR A 63 6.66 8.06 17.51
C TYR A 63 6.27 6.58 17.54
N ASN A 64 5.25 6.21 18.31
CA ASN A 64 4.73 4.85 18.40
C ASN A 64 3.48 4.64 17.53
N LEU A 65 3.27 5.49 16.52
CA LEU A 65 2.15 5.38 15.58
C LEU A 65 2.65 5.08 14.18
N LEU A 66 2.03 4.07 13.56
CA LEU A 66 2.14 3.78 12.15
C LEU A 66 0.93 4.36 11.42
N SER A 67 1.18 5.26 10.48
CA SER A 67 0.18 5.76 9.54
C SER A 67 0.43 5.15 8.17
N VAL A 68 -0.58 4.47 7.60
CA VAL A 68 -0.50 3.85 6.28
C VAL A 68 -1.41 4.59 5.31
N ALA A 69 -0.89 5.00 4.16
CA ALA A 69 -1.67 5.52 3.05
C ALA A 69 -1.73 4.51 1.91
N ASN A 70 -2.92 4.26 1.35
CA ASN A 70 -3.08 3.32 0.24
C ASN A 70 -3.93 3.89 -0.91
N VAL A 71 -3.47 3.65 -2.13
CA VAL A 71 -4.21 3.78 -3.39
C VAL A 71 -3.82 2.62 -4.30
N GLY A 72 -4.66 1.58 -4.37
CA GLY A 72 -4.48 0.45 -5.26
C GLY A 72 -4.57 -0.87 -4.50
N ASP A 73 -4.00 -1.92 -5.06
CA ASP A 73 -3.93 -3.27 -4.50
C ASP A 73 -2.52 -3.64 -4.00
N SER A 74 -1.58 -2.70 -3.97
CA SER A 74 -0.38 -2.86 -3.15
C SER A 74 -0.76 -2.87 -1.67
N ARG A 75 -0.03 -3.64 -0.86
CA ARG A 75 -0.44 -3.94 0.51
C ARG A 75 0.56 -3.51 1.57
N ALA A 76 0.02 -3.10 2.71
CA ALA A 76 0.75 -2.94 3.96
C ALA A 76 0.31 -4.02 4.95
N TYR A 77 1.27 -4.64 5.61
CA TYR A 77 1.09 -5.66 6.65
C TYR A 77 1.74 -5.21 7.96
N LEU A 78 1.05 -5.50 9.08
CA LEU A 78 1.67 -5.56 10.41
C LEU A 78 1.79 -7.03 10.79
N ILE A 79 3.00 -7.47 11.12
CA ILE A 79 3.27 -8.79 11.64
C ILE A 79 3.62 -8.63 13.12
N ARG A 80 2.76 -9.17 13.98
CA ARG A 80 2.90 -9.07 15.44
C ARG A 80 2.75 -10.46 16.05
N GLU A 81 3.73 -10.87 16.85
CA GLU A 81 3.73 -12.19 17.51
C GLU A 81 3.48 -13.35 16.51
N GLY A 82 4.10 -13.27 15.33
CA GLY A 82 3.97 -14.28 14.27
C GLY A 82 2.61 -14.29 13.55
N ARG A 83 1.75 -13.29 13.75
CA ARG A 83 0.46 -13.17 13.08
C ARG A 83 0.48 -12.03 12.05
N PRO A 84 0.17 -12.30 10.77
CA PRO A 84 0.02 -11.26 9.77
C PRO A 84 -1.34 -10.57 9.95
N ARG A 85 -1.34 -9.25 9.82
CA ARG A 85 -2.56 -8.46 9.65
C ARG A 85 -2.36 -7.49 8.49
N GLN A 86 -3.15 -7.66 7.44
CA GLN A 86 -3.23 -6.65 6.38
C GLN A 86 -3.84 -5.37 6.96
N ILE A 87 -3.14 -4.25 6.82
CA ILE A 87 -3.59 -2.93 7.29
C ILE A 87 -4.38 -2.22 6.19
N SER A 88 -3.86 -2.26 4.95
CA SER A 88 -4.49 -1.63 3.81
C SER A 88 -5.70 -2.42 3.32
N ARG A 89 -6.63 -1.76 2.65
CA ARG A 89 -7.67 -2.41 1.85
C ARG A 89 -7.32 -2.33 0.37
N ASP A 90 -7.38 -3.44 -0.34
CA ASP A 90 -7.17 -3.46 -1.78
C ASP A 90 -8.29 -2.70 -2.49
N HIS A 91 -7.93 -1.80 -3.39
CA HIS A 91 -8.86 -1.16 -4.31
C HIS A 91 -8.97 -1.99 -5.60
N SER A 92 -9.60 -3.15 -5.49
CA SER A 92 -9.84 -4.08 -6.61
C SER A 92 -11.29 -4.50 -6.68
N LEU A 93 -11.74 -4.90 -7.86
CA LEU A 93 -13.14 -5.31 -8.09
C LEU A 93 -13.55 -6.46 -7.17
N VAL A 94 -12.65 -7.42 -6.94
CA VAL A 94 -12.92 -8.56 -6.06
C VAL A 94 -12.97 -8.15 -4.60
N SER A 95 -12.12 -7.22 -4.17
CA SER A 95 -12.17 -6.64 -2.82
C SER A 95 -13.49 -5.91 -2.58
N ASP A 96 -13.93 -5.10 -3.56
CA ASP A 96 -15.20 -4.38 -3.51
C ASP A 96 -16.40 -5.35 -3.47
N GLN A 97 -16.35 -6.44 -4.24
CA GLN A 97 -17.39 -7.48 -4.22
C GLN A 97 -17.44 -8.26 -2.90
N VAL A 98 -16.28 -8.54 -2.29
CA VAL A 98 -16.21 -9.17 -0.97
C VAL A 98 -16.80 -8.25 0.09
N ALA A 99 -16.42 -6.96 0.10
CA ALA A 99 -16.95 -5.97 1.03
C ALA A 99 -18.48 -5.79 0.87
N ALA A 100 -19.02 -5.93 -0.34
CA ALA A 100 -20.46 -5.88 -0.61
C ALA A 100 -21.20 -7.18 -0.27
N GLY A 101 -20.52 -8.23 0.23
CA GLY A 101 -21.12 -9.54 0.51
C GLY A 101 -21.52 -10.33 -0.73
N LEU A 102 -21.04 -9.93 -1.92
CA LEU A 102 -21.34 -10.58 -3.20
C LEU A 102 -20.38 -11.75 -3.51
N MET A 103 -19.25 -11.80 -2.82
CA MET A 103 -18.18 -12.79 -3.03
C MET A 103 -17.53 -13.14 -1.68
N THR A 104 -17.08 -14.39 -1.51
CA THR A 104 -16.27 -14.75 -0.34
C THR A 104 -14.77 -14.46 -0.59
N PRO A 105 -13.96 -14.25 0.45
CA PRO A 105 -12.50 -14.09 0.28
C PRO A 105 -11.84 -15.24 -0.49
N GLU A 106 -12.36 -16.46 -0.32
CA GLU A 106 -11.87 -17.64 -1.04
C GLU A 106 -12.20 -17.61 -2.54
N GLN A 107 -13.39 -17.14 -2.89
CA GLN A 107 -13.78 -16.93 -4.29
C GLN A 107 -12.95 -15.80 -4.92
N ALA A 108 -12.67 -14.73 -4.18
CA ALA A 108 -11.85 -13.61 -4.66
C ALA A 108 -10.45 -14.04 -5.08
N ARG A 109 -9.77 -14.88 -4.27
CA ARG A 109 -8.42 -15.40 -4.59
C ARG A 109 -8.34 -16.15 -5.93
N ASN A 110 -9.41 -16.86 -6.28
CA ASN A 110 -9.49 -17.69 -7.48
C ASN A 110 -10.23 -17.01 -8.65
N SER A 111 -10.61 -15.74 -8.49
CA SER A 111 -11.39 -15.02 -9.49
C SER A 111 -10.55 -14.64 -10.71
N MET A 112 -11.13 -14.81 -11.90
CA MET A 112 -10.50 -14.35 -13.16
C MET A 112 -10.35 -12.83 -13.24
N VAL A 113 -11.09 -12.09 -12.41
CA VAL A 113 -11.07 -10.62 -12.38
C VAL A 113 -10.31 -10.06 -11.17
N ARG A 114 -9.51 -10.88 -10.49
CA ARG A 114 -8.77 -10.46 -9.28
C ARG A 114 -7.78 -9.31 -9.50
N ASN A 115 -7.26 -9.18 -10.73
CA ASN A 115 -6.30 -8.14 -11.11
C ASN A 115 -6.97 -6.83 -11.61
N ILE A 116 -8.31 -6.71 -11.52
CA ILE A 116 -9.00 -5.48 -11.92
C ILE A 116 -8.95 -4.48 -10.77
N ILE A 117 -8.06 -3.50 -10.88
CA ILE A 117 -7.91 -2.40 -9.91
C ILE A 117 -9.01 -1.36 -10.13
N THR A 118 -9.65 -0.90 -9.06
CA THR A 118 -10.72 0.13 -9.08
C THR A 118 -10.20 1.53 -8.73
N ARG A 119 -8.99 1.65 -8.18
CA ARG A 119 -8.35 2.93 -7.88
C ARG A 119 -6.84 2.93 -8.11
N ALA A 120 -6.32 3.93 -8.81
CA ALA A 120 -4.88 4.14 -9.00
C ALA A 120 -4.56 5.63 -9.11
N LEU A 121 -3.30 6.00 -8.84
CA LEU A 121 -2.82 7.35 -9.06
C LEU A 121 -2.66 7.63 -10.57
N GLY A 122 -2.99 8.85 -10.97
CA GLY A 122 -2.75 9.37 -12.32
C GLY A 122 -3.85 9.09 -13.35
N HIS A 123 -4.85 8.26 -13.02
CA HIS A 123 -5.92 7.92 -13.96
C HIS A 123 -7.07 8.95 -13.97
N GLN A 124 -7.38 9.52 -12.82
CA GLN A 124 -8.38 10.58 -12.65
C GLN A 124 -7.72 11.86 -12.12
N ALA A 125 -8.34 13.01 -12.38
CA ALA A 125 -7.84 14.31 -11.93
C ALA A 125 -7.73 14.41 -10.39
N THR A 126 -8.58 13.68 -9.67
CA THR A 126 -8.59 13.56 -8.21
C THR A 126 -8.57 12.09 -7.81
N VAL A 127 -8.07 11.79 -6.61
CA VAL A 127 -8.04 10.43 -6.06
C VAL A 127 -8.41 10.43 -4.59
N GLU A 128 -9.15 9.41 -4.17
CA GLU A 128 -9.42 9.15 -2.76
C GLU A 128 -8.30 8.31 -2.15
N VAL A 129 -7.72 8.79 -1.06
CA VAL A 129 -6.62 8.12 -0.37
C VAL A 129 -7.17 7.48 0.91
N ASP A 130 -6.96 6.18 1.07
CA ASP A 130 -7.32 5.50 2.32
C ASP A 130 -6.15 5.67 3.29
N ILE A 131 -6.43 6.14 4.52
CA ILE A 131 -5.44 6.31 5.59
C ILE A 131 -5.82 5.42 6.77
N PHE A 132 -4.86 4.66 7.29
CA PHE A 132 -5.03 3.77 8.44
C PHE A 132 -4.01 4.11 9.51
N HIS A 133 -4.42 4.00 10.78
CA HIS A 133 -3.56 4.27 11.93
C HIS A 133 -3.47 3.04 12.82
N VAL A 134 -2.27 2.73 13.29
CA VAL A 134 -1.98 1.56 14.12
C VAL A 134 -0.93 1.90 15.16
N GLY A 135 -1.21 1.63 16.43
CA GLY A 135 -0.21 1.72 17.50
C GLY A 135 0.85 0.62 17.35
N LEU A 136 2.12 1.00 17.36
CA LEU A 136 3.28 0.10 17.25
C LEU A 136 3.64 -0.50 18.61
N ARG A 137 4.16 -1.73 18.57
CA ARG A 137 4.78 -2.44 19.69
C ARG A 137 6.19 -2.84 19.32
N ALA A 138 7.07 -2.93 20.33
CA ALA A 138 8.40 -3.50 20.13
C ALA A 138 8.29 -4.94 19.59
N GLY A 139 9.10 -5.27 18.60
CA GLY A 139 9.07 -6.52 17.86
C GLY A 139 8.08 -6.58 16.70
N ASP A 140 7.28 -5.52 16.46
CA ASP A 140 6.43 -5.46 15.27
C ASP A 140 7.27 -5.39 13.99
N THR A 141 6.83 -6.11 12.96
CA THR A 141 7.38 -5.97 11.60
C THR A 141 6.33 -5.36 10.69
N VAL A 142 6.66 -4.22 10.09
CA VAL A 142 5.88 -3.56 9.04
C VAL A 142 6.43 -4.01 7.69
N LEU A 143 5.54 -4.47 6.81
CA LEU A 143 5.90 -4.94 5.48
C LEU A 143 5.01 -4.28 4.44
N LEU A 144 5.62 -3.67 3.42
CA LEU A 144 4.93 -3.19 2.22
C LEU A 144 5.23 -4.13 1.06
N SER A 145 4.23 -4.38 0.22
CA SER A 145 4.35 -5.33 -0.88
C SER A 145 3.58 -4.94 -2.13
N SER A 146 4.09 -5.38 -3.26
CA SER A 146 3.35 -5.49 -4.50
C SER A 146 2.52 -6.77 -4.59
N ASP A 147 1.53 -6.76 -5.47
CA ASP A 147 0.73 -7.93 -5.89
C ASP A 147 1.57 -9.03 -6.53
N GLY A 148 2.68 -8.67 -7.20
CA GLY A 148 3.69 -9.63 -7.65
C GLY A 148 4.24 -10.52 -6.52
N MET A 149 4.21 -10.07 -5.26
CA MET A 149 4.57 -10.88 -4.09
C MET A 149 3.35 -11.59 -3.49
N HIS A 150 2.38 -10.84 -2.98
CA HIS A 150 1.27 -11.40 -2.18
C HIS A 150 0.22 -12.13 -3.04
N GLY A 151 0.32 -12.05 -4.37
CA GLY A 151 -0.43 -12.89 -5.30
C GLY A 151 0.12 -14.32 -5.43
N LEU A 152 1.34 -14.57 -4.93
CA LEU A 152 2.04 -15.86 -5.00
C LEU A 152 2.36 -16.44 -3.61
N ILE A 153 2.37 -15.63 -2.56
CA ILE A 153 2.74 -16.03 -1.20
C ILE A 153 1.57 -15.71 -0.27
N GLU A 154 1.12 -16.72 0.49
CA GLU A 154 0.02 -16.57 1.43
C GLU A 154 0.46 -15.80 2.68
N ASP A 155 -0.46 -15.04 3.28
CA ASP A 155 -0.17 -14.17 4.44
C ASP A 155 0.51 -14.93 5.60
N ALA A 156 0.11 -16.17 5.86
CA ALA A 156 0.70 -17.00 6.91
C ALA A 156 2.18 -17.30 6.65
N GLU A 157 2.56 -17.53 5.39
CA GLU A 157 3.96 -17.76 5.00
C GLU A 157 4.77 -16.46 5.10
N ILE A 158 4.17 -15.32 4.77
CA ILE A 158 4.80 -14.00 4.96
C ILE A 158 5.16 -13.80 6.44
N ALA A 159 4.23 -14.10 7.35
CA ALA A 159 4.46 -13.97 8.78
C ALA A 159 5.50 -14.97 9.31
N GLU A 160 5.49 -16.21 8.82
CA GLU A 160 6.48 -17.22 9.20
C GLU A 160 7.89 -16.78 8.81
N ILE A 161 8.08 -16.35 7.56
CA ILE A 161 9.38 -15.89 7.06
C ILE A 161 9.86 -14.66 7.84
N ALA A 162 9.00 -13.66 8.03
CA ALA A 162 9.33 -12.45 8.77
C ALA A 162 9.58 -12.67 10.26
N GLY A 163 9.06 -13.77 10.84
CA GLY A 163 9.30 -14.14 12.23
C GLY A 163 10.63 -14.87 12.47
N MET A 164 11.28 -15.38 11.40
CA MET A 164 12.51 -16.17 11.50
C MET A 164 13.77 -15.43 11.03
N LEU A 165 13.61 -14.36 10.24
CA LEU A 165 14.69 -13.70 9.53
C LEU A 165 14.79 -12.22 9.93
N THR A 166 15.96 -11.62 9.69
CA THR A 166 16.12 -10.16 9.77
C THR A 166 15.31 -9.46 8.67
N PRO A 167 15.06 -8.13 8.77
CA PRO A 167 14.32 -7.40 7.73
C PRO A 167 14.89 -7.56 6.32
N ASP A 168 16.22 -7.50 6.17
CA ASP A 168 16.90 -7.64 4.88
C ASP A 168 16.74 -9.06 4.32
N GLU A 169 17.01 -10.08 5.14
CA GLU A 169 16.84 -11.49 4.77
C GLU A 169 15.37 -11.83 4.45
N THR A 170 14.41 -11.21 5.16
CA THR A 170 12.98 -11.36 4.91
C THR A 170 12.62 -10.83 3.52
N ALA A 171 13.07 -9.62 3.19
CA ALA A 171 12.81 -9.02 1.88
C ALA A 171 13.41 -9.88 0.75
N GLU A 172 14.66 -10.30 0.89
CA GLU A 172 15.34 -11.17 -0.08
C GLU A 172 14.64 -12.51 -0.23
N ARG A 173 14.25 -13.15 0.89
CA ARG A 173 13.59 -14.46 0.86
C ARG A 173 12.22 -14.40 0.22
N LEU A 174 11.42 -13.36 0.50
CA LEU A 174 10.09 -13.19 -0.11
C LEU A 174 10.20 -12.93 -1.61
N VAL A 175 11.17 -12.12 -2.05
CA VAL A 175 11.44 -11.91 -3.48
C VAL A 175 11.87 -13.22 -4.15
N ALA A 176 12.79 -13.97 -3.54
CA ALA A 176 13.23 -15.25 -4.07
C ALA A 176 12.07 -16.26 -4.17
N LEU A 177 11.25 -16.38 -3.13
CA LEU A 177 10.11 -17.29 -3.10
C LEU A 177 9.05 -16.94 -4.15
N ALA A 178 8.75 -15.65 -4.35
CA ALA A 178 7.83 -15.21 -5.40
C ALA A 178 8.37 -15.54 -6.81
N ASN A 179 9.68 -15.38 -7.04
CA ASN A 179 10.32 -15.81 -8.27
C ASN A 179 10.29 -17.34 -8.47
N GLU A 180 10.57 -18.12 -7.43
CA GLU A 180 10.47 -19.59 -7.44
C GLU A 180 9.05 -20.07 -7.81
N ARG A 181 8.02 -19.30 -7.44
CA ARG A 181 6.60 -19.57 -7.72
C ARG A 181 6.11 -19.02 -9.06
N GLY A 182 7.03 -18.53 -9.90
CA GLY A 182 6.76 -18.19 -11.30
C GLY A 182 7.09 -16.76 -11.68
N GLY A 183 7.25 -15.83 -10.72
CA GLY A 183 7.67 -14.45 -11.00
C GLY A 183 6.82 -13.76 -12.07
N ILE A 184 5.49 -13.90 -11.98
CA ILE A 184 4.56 -13.53 -13.04
C ILE A 184 4.37 -12.00 -13.21
N ASP A 185 4.86 -11.22 -12.25
CA ASP A 185 4.82 -9.75 -12.26
C ASP A 185 6.05 -9.16 -11.53
N ASN A 186 6.18 -7.83 -11.53
CA ASN A 186 7.19 -7.12 -10.76
C ASN A 186 6.99 -7.28 -9.25
N ILE A 187 8.05 -7.71 -8.58
CA ILE A 187 8.04 -7.99 -7.15
C ILE A 187 8.76 -6.84 -6.44
N THR A 188 8.07 -6.18 -5.51
CA THR A 188 8.64 -5.16 -4.64
C THR A 188 8.22 -5.45 -3.21
N VAL A 189 9.19 -5.48 -2.30
CA VAL A 189 9.00 -5.73 -0.87
C VAL A 189 9.84 -4.73 -0.09
N VAL A 190 9.23 -4.09 0.91
CA VAL A 190 9.92 -3.24 1.88
C VAL A 190 9.60 -3.78 3.27
N VAL A 191 10.61 -4.00 4.10
CA VAL A 191 10.45 -4.54 5.44
C VAL A 191 11.11 -3.60 6.44
N ALA A 192 10.43 -3.32 7.55
CA ALA A 192 10.99 -2.61 8.68
C ALA A 192 10.52 -3.25 9.98
N GLN A 193 11.43 -3.38 10.93
CA GLN A 193 11.15 -3.93 12.25
C GLN A 193 11.27 -2.84 13.31
N VAL A 194 10.36 -2.85 14.27
CA VAL A 194 10.36 -1.93 15.42
C VAL A 194 11.16 -2.57 16.53
N ASP A 195 12.40 -2.13 16.71
CA ASP A 195 13.26 -2.65 17.79
C ASP A 195 12.81 -2.12 19.15
N GLU A 196 12.60 -0.80 19.24
CA GLU A 196 12.22 -0.09 20.46
C GLU A 196 11.16 0.98 20.16
N LEU A 197 10.38 1.30 21.18
CA LEU A 197 9.36 2.37 21.15
C LEU A 197 9.95 3.67 21.68
N ASP A 198 9.45 4.81 21.20
CA ASP A 198 9.75 6.12 21.77
C ASP A 198 9.11 6.22 23.18
N PRO A 199 9.90 6.29 24.27
CA PRO A 199 9.40 6.39 25.63
C PRO A 199 8.73 7.74 25.92
N HIS A 200 8.90 8.73 25.04
CA HIS A 200 8.31 10.05 25.12
C HIS A 200 7.17 10.27 24.13
N SER A 201 6.71 9.20 23.45
CA SER A 201 5.52 9.28 22.60
C SER A 201 4.31 9.71 23.43
N PRO A 202 3.48 10.64 22.94
CA PRO A 202 2.15 10.84 23.48
C PRO A 202 1.43 9.48 23.51
N GLN A 203 0.83 9.13 24.65
CA GLN A 203 0.02 7.91 24.74
C GLN A 203 -1.25 8.13 23.92
N LEU A 204 -1.41 7.38 22.84
CA LEU A 204 -2.70 7.28 22.15
C LEU A 204 -3.64 6.51 23.08
N ALA A 205 -4.80 7.10 23.38
CA ALA A 205 -5.81 6.43 24.17
C ALA A 205 -6.32 5.19 23.41
N ASN A 206 -6.28 4.05 24.10
CA ASN A 206 -6.95 2.77 23.81
C ASN A 206 -6.20 1.76 22.91
N ASP A 207 -5.36 0.95 23.56
CA ASP A 207 -5.33 -0.50 23.34
C ASP A 207 -6.71 -1.06 23.76
N GLU A 208 -7.57 -1.44 22.82
CA GLU A 208 -8.64 -2.41 23.08
C GLU A 208 -8.43 -3.69 22.25
N ALA A 209 -8.60 -4.82 22.92
CA ALA A 209 -8.45 -6.19 22.41
C ALA A 209 -9.58 -6.54 21.41
N PRO A 210 -9.50 -7.68 20.70
CA PRO A 210 -10.21 -7.90 19.45
C PRO A 210 -11.70 -8.21 19.68
N GLY A 211 -12.57 -7.33 19.17
CA GLY A 211 -14.00 -7.56 19.09
C GLY A 211 -14.70 -6.30 18.61
N GLU A 212 -15.46 -6.43 17.53
CA GLU A 212 -16.37 -5.44 16.95
C GLU A 212 -15.75 -4.43 15.97
N GLU A 213 -16.12 -4.61 14.69
CA GLU A 213 -15.97 -3.62 13.63
C GLU A 213 -16.71 -2.33 14.04
N HIS A 214 -15.98 -1.40 14.64
CA HIS A 214 -16.40 -0.02 14.69
C HIS A 214 -15.69 0.74 13.59
N VAL A 215 -16.48 1.19 12.61
CA VAL A 215 -16.11 2.29 11.71
C VAL A 215 -15.82 3.48 12.60
N ALA A 216 -14.54 3.71 12.91
CA ALA A 216 -14.12 4.76 13.83
C ALA A 216 -14.44 6.13 13.23
N GLU A 217 -15.40 6.80 13.87
CA GLU A 217 -15.64 8.23 13.71
C GLU A 217 -14.38 9.00 14.11
N HIS A 218 -14.02 10.01 13.33
CA HIS A 218 -12.76 10.76 13.44
C HIS A 218 -12.64 11.44 14.81
N GLU A 219 -11.88 10.86 15.73
CA GLU A 219 -11.48 11.56 16.96
C GLU A 219 -10.12 12.22 16.76
N ARG A 220 -10.16 13.56 16.66
CA ARG A 220 -9.00 14.43 16.46
C ARG A 220 -8.04 14.34 17.64
N ILE A 221 -6.76 14.16 17.34
CA ILE A 221 -5.65 14.42 18.29
C ILE A 221 -5.77 15.89 18.74
N THR A 222 -6.05 16.14 20.03
CA THR A 222 -6.36 17.47 20.57
C THR A 222 -5.16 18.28 21.05
N GLU A 223 -3.92 17.85 20.83
CA GLU A 223 -2.74 18.64 21.17
C GLU A 223 -1.87 18.96 19.94
N PRO A 224 -1.43 20.22 19.76
CA PRO A 224 -0.55 20.58 18.67
C PRO A 224 0.82 19.90 18.86
N LEU A 225 1.23 19.10 17.88
CA LEU A 225 2.56 18.51 17.83
C LEU A 225 3.62 19.60 17.62
N GLU A 226 4.13 20.18 18.71
CA GLU A 226 5.14 21.25 18.69
C GLU A 226 6.57 20.79 18.35
N ARG A 227 6.78 19.55 17.88
CA ARG A 227 8.12 19.07 17.48
C ARG A 227 8.19 18.95 15.96
N PRO A 228 9.20 19.58 15.31
CA PRO A 228 9.36 19.47 13.86
C PRO A 228 9.48 17.98 13.48
N LEU A 229 8.78 17.60 12.41
CA LEU A 229 8.65 16.26 11.81
C LEU A 229 9.99 15.60 11.38
N THR A 230 11.13 16.11 11.82
CA THR A 230 12.46 15.90 11.21
C THR A 230 13.15 14.58 11.57
N ARG A 231 12.44 13.59 12.14
CA ARG A 231 12.97 12.23 12.37
C ARG A 231 11.97 11.10 12.08
N THR A 232 10.99 11.31 11.18
CA THR A 232 10.08 10.23 10.75
C THR A 232 10.63 9.49 9.54
N GLY A 233 10.73 8.17 9.62
CA GLY A 233 11.01 7.32 8.47
C GLY A 233 9.74 7.12 7.66
N LEU A 234 9.76 7.54 6.39
CA LEU A 234 8.73 7.19 5.41
C LEU A 234 9.27 6.03 4.56
N LEU A 235 8.55 4.92 4.58
CA LEU A 235 8.80 3.77 3.73
C LEU A 235 7.69 3.70 2.69
N LEU A 236 8.04 3.37 1.45
CA LEU A 236 7.12 3.42 0.33
C LEU A 236 7.31 2.19 -0.56
N SER A 237 6.20 1.61 -1.01
CA SER A 237 6.17 0.59 -2.06
C SER A 237 5.20 1.04 -3.16
N LEU A 238 5.65 1.07 -4.42
CA LEU A 238 4.84 1.43 -5.59
C LEU A 238 5.00 0.39 -6.69
N VAL A 239 3.91 0.06 -7.40
CA VAL A 239 3.94 -0.92 -8.50
C VAL A 239 3.17 -0.47 -9.75
N THR A 240 3.60 -1.05 -10.88
CA THR A 240 3.19 -0.73 -12.25
C THR A 240 2.53 -1.93 -12.93
N LEU A 241 1.21 -1.91 -13.10
CA LEU A 241 0.48 -2.98 -13.80
C LEU A 241 0.65 -2.94 -15.34
N SER A 242 0.93 -4.10 -15.96
CA SER A 242 0.97 -4.33 -17.41
C SER A 242 -0.42 -4.62 -17.99
N ILE A 243 -0.90 -3.85 -18.98
CA ILE A 243 -2.10 -4.20 -19.76
C ILE A 243 -1.68 -4.79 -21.12
N LEU A 244 -2.01 -6.06 -21.34
CA LEU A 244 -2.11 -6.69 -22.66
C LEU A 244 -3.60 -6.85 -22.98
N LEU A 245 -4.12 -6.02 -23.89
CA LEU A 245 -5.30 -6.38 -24.69
C LEU A 245 -4.98 -6.11 -26.15
N ALA A 246 -4.49 -7.16 -26.83
CA ALA A 246 -4.49 -7.24 -28.27
C ALA A 246 -5.52 -8.31 -28.71
N ILE A 247 -6.49 -7.82 -29.49
CA ILE A 247 -7.26 -8.49 -30.55
C ILE A 247 -8.64 -9.07 -30.18
N GLY A 248 -9.64 -8.46 -30.82
CA GLY A 248 -10.95 -9.04 -31.11
C GLY A 248 -11.64 -8.34 -32.29
N GLY A 249 -11.08 -8.42 -33.50
CA GLY A 249 -11.87 -8.46 -34.74
C GLY A 249 -11.89 -7.23 -35.67
N TRP A 250 -10.80 -6.99 -36.41
CA TRP A 250 -10.88 -6.39 -37.75
C TRP A 250 -10.34 -7.41 -38.76
N SER A 251 -11.23 -8.18 -39.38
CA SER A 251 -11.06 -8.66 -40.76
C SER A 251 -12.38 -9.19 -41.31
N LEU A 252 -12.70 -8.73 -42.52
CA LEU A 252 -13.71 -9.21 -43.48
C LEU A 252 -15.18 -8.90 -43.18
N TYR A 253 -15.65 -7.75 -43.68
CA TYR A 253 -16.90 -7.67 -44.47
C TYR A 253 -16.98 -6.31 -45.19
N MET A 254 -16.70 -6.30 -46.50
CA MET A 254 -17.50 -5.57 -47.51
C MET A 254 -17.14 -6.08 -48.92
N PRO A 255 -18.11 -6.04 -49.85
CA PRO A 255 -18.23 -6.94 -51.01
C PRO A 255 -17.28 -6.68 -52.17
#